data_AF-A0A528W7U9-F1
#
_entry.id   AF-A0A528W7U9-F1
#
_cell.length_a   1.000
_cell.length_b   1.000
_cell.length_c   1.000
_cell.angle_alpha   90.00
_cell.angle_beta   90.00
_cell.angle_gamma   90.00
#
_symmetry.space_group_name_H-M   'P 1'
#
loop_
_entity.id
_entity.type
_entity.pdbx_description
1 polymer ?
#
loop_
_entity_poly.entity_id
_entity_poly.type
_entity_poly.pdbx_seq_one_letter_code
_entity_poly.pdbx_strand_id
1 'polypeptide(L)' 'GPVCDEVLFGANAAADAMPPGSTLVVMSSIPVETARKQAELAAQKGVRYADAPVSGGEQGADEGTLAIMAGGEADTIDA' A
#
# COMPACT_ATOMS: atom_id res chain seq x y z
N GLY A 1 -5.13 -8.22 2.32
CA GLY A 1 -6.18 -9.27 2.24
C GLY A 1 -5.76 -10.25 1.18
N PRO A 2 -6.21 -11.52 1.20
CA PRO A 2 -5.52 -12.62 0.51
C PRO A 2 -5.29 -12.38 -0.99
N VAL A 3 -6.24 -11.73 -1.69
CA VAL A 3 -6.08 -11.38 -3.11
C VAL A 3 -5.00 -10.32 -3.32
N CYS A 4 -5.00 -9.23 -2.55
CA CYS A 4 -3.95 -8.20 -2.63
C CYS A 4 -2.59 -8.79 -2.28
N ASP A 5 -2.53 -9.66 -1.26
CA ASP A 5 -1.27 -10.26 -0.81
C ASP A 5 -0.67 -11.13 -1.92
N GLU A 6 -1.49 -11.90 -2.64
CA GLU A 6 -1.04 -12.70 -3.79
C GLU A 6 -0.55 -11.82 -4.94
N VAL A 7 -1.26 -10.74 -5.28
CA VAL A 7 -0.85 -9.81 -6.35
C VAL A 7 0.46 -9.10 -5.99
N LEU A 8 0.60 -8.69 -4.73
CA LEU A 8 1.74 -7.87 -4.30
C LEU A 8 2.98 -8.70 -3.97
N PHE A 9 2.81 -9.91 -3.43
CA PHE A 9 3.89 -10.70 -2.83
C PHE A 9 3.82 -12.21 -3.13
N GLY A 10 2.86 -12.66 -3.94
CA GLY A 10 2.68 -14.06 -4.34
C GLY A 10 3.52 -14.45 -5.57
N ALA A 11 3.02 -15.37 -6.38
CA ALA A 11 3.71 -15.81 -7.59
C ALA A 11 3.61 -14.72 -8.68
N ASN A 12 4.76 -14.27 -9.23
CA ASN A 12 4.87 -13.10 -10.11
C ASN A 12 4.41 -11.80 -9.43
N ALA A 13 4.86 -11.61 -8.19
CA ALA A 13 4.55 -10.47 -7.35
C ALA A 13 4.86 -9.12 -8.04
N ALA A 14 3.90 -8.18 -7.97
CA ALA A 14 4.12 -6.81 -8.44
C ALA A 14 5.35 -6.17 -7.77
N ALA A 15 5.58 -6.46 -6.48
CA ALA A 15 6.73 -5.94 -5.74
C ALA A 15 8.09 -6.43 -6.28
N ASP A 16 8.15 -7.54 -7.03
CA ASP A 16 9.40 -8.01 -7.65
C ASP A 16 9.81 -7.16 -8.86
N ALA A 17 8.86 -6.50 -9.51
CA ALA A 17 9.10 -5.63 -10.65
C ALA A 17 9.34 -4.16 -10.24
N MET A 18 9.18 -3.83 -8.96
CA MET A 18 9.30 -2.47 -8.47
C MET A 18 10.77 -2.05 -8.34
N PRO A 19 11.17 -0.85 -8.82
CA PRO A 19 12.51 -0.34 -8.62
C PRO A 19 12.82 -0.13 -7.12
N PRO A 20 14.06 -0.38 -6.67
CA PRO A 20 14.48 0.00 -5.32
C PRO A 20 14.23 1.48 -5.04
N GLY A 21 13.71 1.80 -3.85
CA GLY A 21 13.35 3.15 -3.41
C GLY A 21 11.99 3.66 -3.90
N SER A 22 11.31 2.92 -4.78
CA SER A 22 9.91 3.21 -5.13
C SER A 22 8.97 3.00 -3.93
N THR A 23 7.75 3.54 -4.00
CA THR A 23 6.76 3.44 -2.93
C THR A 23 5.57 2.60 -3.37
N LEU A 24 5.24 1.58 -2.59
CA LEU A 24 4.02 0.81 -2.69
C LEU A 24 2.95 1.44 -1.78
N VAL A 25 1.89 2.00 -2.39
CA VAL A 25 0.75 2.59 -1.67
C VAL A 25 -0.42 1.64 -1.72
N VAL A 26 -0.84 1.13 -0.57
CA VAL A 26 -1.96 0.18 -0.44
C VAL A 26 -3.18 0.92 0.05
N MET A 27 -4.16 1.13 -0.83
CA MET A 27 -5.40 1.85 -0.51
C MET A 27 -6.58 0.91 -0.19
N SER A 28 -6.33 -0.40 -0.17
CA SER A 28 -7.32 -1.41 0.16
C SER A 28 -7.61 -1.44 1.65
N SER A 29 -8.87 -1.61 2.03
CA SER A 29 -9.24 -1.86 3.44
C SER A 29 -8.78 -3.26 3.86
N ILE A 30 -7.68 -3.32 4.61
CA ILE A 30 -7.07 -4.58 5.08
C ILE A 30 -6.90 -4.56 6.61
N PRO A 31 -6.78 -5.73 7.26
CA PRO A 31 -6.43 -5.79 8.66
C PRO A 31 -5.04 -5.20 8.93
N VAL A 32 -4.86 -4.59 10.11
CA VAL A 32 -3.62 -3.92 10.51
C VAL A 32 -2.42 -4.87 10.50
N GLU A 33 -2.62 -6.11 10.94
CA GLU A 33 -1.59 -7.15 10.91
C GLU A 33 -1.14 -7.50 9.49
N THR A 34 -2.05 -7.39 8.51
CA THR A 34 -1.71 -7.61 7.10
C THR A 34 -0.87 -6.45 6.57
N ALA A 35 -1.26 -5.20 6.86
CA ALA A 35 -0.49 -4.02 6.46
C ALA A 35 0.94 -4.07 7.00
N ARG A 36 1.11 -4.42 8.29
CA ARG A 36 2.44 -4.59 8.92
C ARG A 36 3.28 -5.65 8.24
N LYS A 37 2.70 -6.82 7.96
CA LYS A 37 3.39 -7.90 7.24
C LYS A 37 3.80 -7.47 5.82
N GLN A 38 2.92 -6.78 5.11
CA GLN A 38 3.23 -6.28 3.76
C GLN A 38 4.37 -5.25 3.80
N ALA A 39 4.39 -4.37 4.81
CA ALA A 39 5.49 -3.41 4.99
C ALA A 39 6.84 -4.11 5.20
N GLU A 40 6.90 -5.17 6.02
CA GLU A 40 8.10 -5.98 6.21
C GLU A 40 8.57 -6.65 4.92
N LEU A 41 7.64 -7.19 4.11
CA LEU A 41 7.94 -7.82 2.84
C LEU A 41 8.41 -6.81 1.78
N ALA A 42 7.83 -5.62 1.74
CA ALA A 42 8.26 -4.52 0.87
C ALA A 42 9.67 -4.04 1.23
N ALA A 43 9.96 -3.89 2.53
CA ALA A 43 11.28 -3.50 3.02
C ALA A 43 12.37 -4.50 2.62
N GLN A 44 12.10 -5.80 2.66
CA GLN A 44 13.02 -6.85 2.20
C GLN A 44 13.36 -6.73 0.70
N LYS A 45 12.49 -6.08 -0.09
CA LYS A 45 12.67 -5.81 -1.53
C LYS A 45 13.23 -4.41 -1.80
N GLY A 46 13.52 -3.62 -0.77
CA GLY A 46 13.98 -2.24 -0.90
C GLY A 46 12.89 -1.28 -1.40
N VAL A 47 11.61 -1.62 -1.19
CA VAL A 47 10.44 -0.82 -1.57
C VAL A 47 9.86 -0.15 -0.32
N ARG A 48 9.58 1.16 -0.40
CA ARG A 48 8.88 1.90 0.65
C ARG A 48 7.41 1.51 0.67
N TYR A 49 6.77 1.58 1.83
CA TYR A 49 5.39 1.13 1.99
C TYR A 49 4.54 2.19 2.70
N ALA A 50 3.35 2.45 2.16
CA ALA A 50 2.33 3.29 2.77
C ALA A 50 0.99 2.55 2.79
N ASP A 51 0.42 2.37 3.98
CA ASP A 51 -0.97 1.91 4.16
C ASP A 51 -1.88 3.14 4.16
N ALA A 52 -2.74 3.26 3.16
CA ALA A 52 -3.52 4.48 2.90
C ALA A 52 -4.99 4.16 2.56
N PRO A 53 -5.74 3.44 3.42
CA PRO A 53 -7.14 3.14 3.18
C PRO A 53 -7.97 4.43 3.03
N VAL A 54 -9.05 4.31 2.25
CA VAL A 54 -9.88 5.45 1.86
C VAL A 54 -11.33 5.36 2.34
N SER A 55 -11.98 6.51 2.47
CA SER A 55 -13.42 6.65 2.74
C SER A 55 -14.02 7.76 1.86
N GLY A 56 -15.28 7.61 1.45
CA GLY A 56 -15.96 8.55 0.55
C GLY A 56 -16.74 7.89 -0.60
N GLY A 57 -16.59 6.58 -0.78
CA GLY A 57 -17.32 5.80 -1.79
C GLY A 57 -16.90 6.14 -3.23
N GLU A 58 -17.64 5.58 -4.19
CA GLU A 58 -17.39 5.78 -5.62
C GLU A 58 -17.49 7.26 -6.03
N GLN A 59 -18.53 7.97 -5.58
CA GLN A 59 -18.69 9.39 -5.85
C GLN A 59 -17.50 10.22 -5.34
N GLY A 60 -17.02 9.95 -4.12
CA GLY A 60 -15.85 10.63 -3.58
C GLY A 60 -14.57 10.33 -4.38
N ALA A 61 -14.47 9.15 -4.98
CA ALA A 61 -13.36 8.82 -5.88
C ALA A 61 -13.46 9.60 -7.20
N ASP A 62 -14.64 9.64 -7.82
CA ASP A 62 -14.89 10.36 -9.07
C ASP A 62 -14.67 11.88 -8.93
N GLU A 63 -15.08 12.44 -7.79
CA GLU A 63 -14.93 13.87 -7.49
C GLU A 63 -13.55 14.24 -6.90
N GLY A 64 -12.71 13.24 -6.57
CA GLY A 64 -11.40 13.48 -5.94
C GLY A 64 -11.49 14.00 -4.51
N THR A 65 -12.54 13.63 -3.77
CA THR A 65 -12.84 14.09 -2.40
C THR A 65 -12.70 12.98 -1.35
N LEU A 66 -12.06 11.85 -1.71
CA LEU A 66 -11.78 10.77 -0.76
C LEU A 66 -10.98 11.27 0.45
N ALA A 67 -11.39 10.84 1.64
CA ALA A 67 -10.56 10.92 2.83
C ALA A 67 -9.54 9.78 2.78
N ILE A 68 -8.25 10.11 2.81
CA ILE A 68 -7.12 9.16 2.78
C ILE A 68 -6.44 9.17 4.15
N MET A 69 -6.37 8.01 4.81
CA MET A 69 -5.71 7.85 6.09
C MET A 69 -4.35 7.19 5.88
N ALA A 70 -3.32 7.97 5.59
CA ALA A 70 -1.99 7.46 5.25
C ALA A 70 -1.12 7.20 6.49
N GLY A 71 -0.62 5.97 6.61
CA GLY A 71 0.34 5.53 7.61
C GLY A 71 1.60 4.92 6.97
N GLY A 72 2.76 5.27 7.50
CA GLY A 72 4.06 4.81 7.02
C GLY A 72 5.19 5.57 7.70
N GLU A 73 6.43 5.33 7.27
CA GLU A 73 7.58 6.15 7.66
C GLU A 73 7.37 7.61 7.20
N ALA A 74 7.78 8.59 8.00
CA ALA A 74 7.57 10.01 7.71
C ALA A 74 8.11 10.39 6.32
N ASP A 75 9.34 9.98 6.00
CA ASP A 75 9.98 10.20 4.70
C ASP A 75 9.26 9.49 3.52
N THR A 76 8.35 8.56 3.78
CA THR A 76 7.52 7.95 2.75
C THR A 76 6.23 8.74 2.52
N ILE A 77 5.68 9.37 3.56
CA ILE A 77 4.43 10.11 3.51
C ILE A 77 4.65 11.57 3.10
N ASP A 78 5.75 12.19 3.53
CA ASP A 78 6.05 13.61 3.31
C ASP A 78 6.88 13.90 2.05
N ALA A 79 7.38 12.85 1.38
CA ALA A 79 8.20 12.97 0.16
C ALA A 79 7.38 13.33 -1.08
#